data_AF-A0A7K0DLW9-F1
#
_entry.id   AF-A0A7K0DLW9-F1
#
_cell.length_a   1.000
_cell.length_b   1.000
_cell.length_c   1.000
_cell.angle_alpha   90.00
_cell.angle_beta   90.00
_cell.angle_gamma   90.00
#
_symmetry.space_group_name_H-M   'P 1'
#
loop_
_entity.id
_entity.type
_entity.pdbx_description
1 polymer ?
#
loop_
_entity_poly.entity_id
_entity_poly.type
_entity_poly.pdbx_seq_one_letter_code
_entity_poly.pdbx_strand_id
1 'polypeptide(L)' 'MGALGVADRWADLGTAAWSADYNYGPGWVRPLLDAYGVDEDVERLAYYRRLWEIT' A
#
# COMPACT_ATOMS: atom_id res chain seq x y z
N MET A 1 14.24 -1.96 -4.76
CA MET A 1 14.22 -1.55 -3.32
C MET A 1 15.16 -0.37 -3.12
N GLY A 2 14.73 0.68 -2.42
CA GLY A 2 15.60 1.81 -2.03
C GLY A 2 15.38 3.16 -2.73
N ALA A 3 14.19 3.41 -3.30
CA ALA A 3 13.88 4.68 -3.97
C ALA A 3 13.39 5.76 -2.98
N LEU A 4 14.27 6.24 -2.10
CA LEU A 4 13.93 7.34 -1.17
C LEU A 4 13.80 8.67 -1.92
N GLY A 5 12.73 9.41 -1.65
CA GLY A 5 12.45 10.71 -2.26
C GLY A 5 11.07 11.23 -1.92
N VAL A 6 10.71 12.38 -2.49
CA VAL A 6 9.33 12.88 -2.43
C VAL A 6 8.47 12.06 -3.38
N ALA A 7 7.45 11.41 -2.84
CA ALA A 7 6.52 10.59 -3.60
C ALA A 7 5.10 10.75 -3.04
N ASP A 8 4.12 10.22 -3.77
CA ASP A 8 2.79 10.00 -3.25
C ASP A 8 2.85 9.03 -2.06
N ARG A 9 2.07 9.29 -1.01
CA ARG A 9 2.01 8.44 0.20
C ARG A 9 1.65 6.98 -0.11
N TRP A 10 0.90 6.74 -1.20
CA TRP A 10 0.47 5.42 -1.59
C TRP A 10 1.60 4.54 -2.13
N ALA A 11 2.76 5.13 -2.46
CA ALA A 11 3.99 4.38 -2.76
C ALA A 11 4.44 3.53 -1.57
N ASP A 12 4.28 4.03 -0.35
CA ASP A 12 4.60 3.30 0.88
C ASP A 12 3.37 2.54 1.42
N LEU A 13 2.22 3.23 1.54
CA LEU A 13 1.02 2.64 2.14
C LEU A 13 0.45 1.49 1.30
N GLY A 14 0.45 1.60 -0.02
CA GLY A 14 -0.05 0.52 -0.90
C GLY A 14 0.80 -0.74 -0.80
N THR A 15 2.12 -0.58 -0.81
CA THR A 15 3.05 -1.70 -0.62
C THR A 15 2.95 -2.30 0.79
N ALA A 16 2.81 -1.47 1.82
CA ALA A 16 2.63 -1.94 3.20
C ALA A 16 1.31 -2.71 3.38
N ALA A 17 0.20 -2.16 2.87
CA ALA A 17 -1.13 -2.79 2.92
C ALA A 17 -1.14 -4.16 2.20
N TRP A 18 -0.56 -4.22 1.01
CA TRP A 18 -0.44 -5.47 0.26
C TRP A 18 0.44 -6.50 0.99
N SER A 19 1.56 -6.04 1.56
CA SER A 19 2.44 -6.90 2.35
C SER A 19 1.73 -7.44 3.60
N ALA A 20 0.88 -6.64 4.23
CA ALA A 20 0.10 -7.08 5.38
C ALA A 20 -0.88 -8.18 4.98
N ASP A 21 -1.61 -8.01 3.88
CA ASP A 21 -2.51 -9.05 3.34
C ASP A 21 -1.76 -10.34 2.96
N TYR A 22 -0.58 -10.20 2.35
CA TYR A 22 0.24 -11.35 1.95
C TYR A 22 0.80 -12.12 3.15
N ASN A 23 1.30 -11.41 4.18
CA ASN A 23 1.98 -12.03 5.32
C ASN A 23 1.02 -12.50 6.41
N TYR A 24 -0.13 -11.84 6.59
CA TYR A 24 -1.06 -12.09 7.69
C TYR A 24 -2.43 -12.60 7.24
N GLY A 25 -2.62 -12.82 5.94
CA GLY A 25 -3.88 -13.26 5.34
C GLY A 25 -4.77 -12.09 4.88
N PRO A 26 -5.88 -12.34 4.18
CA PRO A 26 -6.72 -11.26 3.66
C PRO A 26 -7.39 -10.45 4.77
N GLY A 27 -7.54 -9.13 4.57
CA GLY A 27 -8.33 -8.24 5.43
C GLY A 27 -7.52 -7.25 6.27
N TRP A 28 -6.22 -7.15 6.06
CA TRP A 28 -5.33 -6.23 6.77
C TRP A 28 -5.17 -4.86 6.12
N VAL A 29 -5.60 -4.69 4.86
CA VAL A 29 -5.59 -3.39 4.18
C VAL A 29 -6.29 -2.32 5.01
N ARG A 30 -7.55 -2.56 5.41
CA ARG A 30 -8.34 -1.55 6.13
C ARG A 30 -7.79 -1.24 7.53
N PRO A 31 -7.48 -2.24 8.39
CA PRO A 31 -6.84 -1.97 9.68
C PRO A 31 -5.53 -1.19 9.59
N LEU A 32 -4.71 -1.44 8.56
CA LEU A 32 -3.47 -0.70 8.35
C LEU A 32 -3.77 0.76 8.01
N LEU A 33 -4.69 1.02 7.08
CA LEU A 33 -5.05 2.39 6.70
C LEU A 33 -5.70 3.17 7.84
N ASP A 34 -6.57 2.53 8.61
CA ASP A 34 -7.20 3.12 9.80
C ASP A 34 -6.15 3.51 10.86
N ALA A 35 -5.10 2.70 11.05
CA ALA A 35 -4.00 3.01 11.97
C ALA A 35 -3.19 4.26 11.54
N TYR A 36 -3.16 4.56 10.24
CA TYR A 36 -2.55 5.77 9.69
C TYR A 36 -3.54 6.94 9.55
N GLY A 37 -4.83 6.74 9.89
CA GLY A 37 -5.87 7.76 9.74
C GLY A 37 -6.13 8.15 8.28
N VAL A 38 -5.97 7.20 7.35
CA VAL A 38 -6.12 7.41 5.91
C VAL A 38 -7.34 6.64 5.41
N ASP A 39 -8.21 7.33 4.66
CA ASP A 39 -9.30 6.67 3.96
C ASP A 39 -8.78 5.84 2.79
N GLU A 40 -9.45 4.72 2.54
CA GLU A 40 -9.11 3.82 1.44
C GLU A 40 -9.34 4.47 0.08
N ASP A 41 -8.27 4.51 -0.74
CA ASP A 41 -8.31 4.89 -2.15
C ASP A 41 -8.00 3.66 -3.01
N VAL A 42 -9.05 3.04 -3.51
CA VAL A 42 -8.97 1.78 -4.27
C VAL A 42 -8.20 1.98 -5.58
N GLU A 43 -8.31 3.15 -6.22
CA GLU A 43 -7.60 3.43 -7.46
C GLU A 43 -6.10 3.54 -7.23
N ARG A 44 -5.69 4.23 -6.15
CA ARG A 44 -4.28 4.36 -5.79
C ARG A 44 -3.68 3.05 -5.32
N LEU A 45 -4.41 2.26 -4.53
CA LEU A 45 -3.99 0.91 -4.14
C LEU A 45 -3.74 0.02 -5.36
N ALA A 46 -4.67 0.01 -6.33
CA ALA A 46 -4.51 -0.77 -7.55
C ALA A 46 -3.33 -0.29 -8.41
N TYR A 47 -3.16 1.03 -8.54
CA TYR A 47 -2.05 1.63 -9.28
C TYR A 47 -0.69 1.24 -8.70
N TYR A 48 -0.49 1.44 -7.38
CA TYR A 48 0.78 1.16 -6.74
C TYR A 48 1.09 -0.33 -6.64
N ARG A 49 0.07 -1.18 -6.52
CA ARG A 49 0.24 -2.62 -6.66
C ARG A 49 0.77 -2.99 -8.04
N ARG A 50 0.17 -2.46 -9.10
CA ARG A 50 0.63 -2.75 -10.47
C ARG A 50 2.02 -2.19 -10.73
N LEU A 51 2.34 -1.02 -10.19
CA LEU A 51 3.67 -0.44 -10.27
C LEU A 51 4.71 -1.36 -9.63
N TRP A 52 4.41 -1.90 -8.45
CA TRP A 52 5.28 -2.86 -7.76
C TRP A 52 5.50 -4.15 -8.56
N GLU A 53 4.47 -4.67 -9.24
CA GLU A 53 4.59 -5.88 -10.06
C GLU A 53 5.50 -5.71 -11.29
N ILE A 54 5.79 -4.48 -11.72
CA ILE A 54 6.58 -4.18 -12.93
C ILE A 54 7.95 -3.54 -12.65
N THR A 55 8.34 -3.37 -11.39
CA THR A 55 9.61 -2.75 -10.96
C THR A 55 10.44 -3.69 -10.09
#